data_AF-A0A3G5U4B6-F1
#
_entry.id   AF-A0A3G5U4B6-F1
#
_cell.length_a   1.000
_cell.length_b   1.000
_cell.length_c   1.000
_cell.angle_alpha   90.00
_cell.angle_beta   90.00
_cell.angle_gamma   90.00
#
_symmetry.space_group_name_H-M   'P 1'
#
loop_
_entity.id
_entity.type
_entity.pdbx_description
1 polymer ?
#
loop_
_entity_poly.entity_id
_entity_poly.type
_entity_poly.pdbx_seq_one_letter_code
_entity_poly.pdbx_strand_id
1 'polypeptide(L)'
;MFKLTDRNRDIYNWAGVAIELNLSFDNILKLMELFDDESVPGHIKPNIALNMLIVDNALLTQLSPTEKETLIINVFRDKLNIDLLSTNKKNEMTESHHEEDDDYPDIPVVNFTIDAERIYASFLYDYGINLFEQQGKLQWDEFLALFNNLSEKTPMRTAIYYRTCDIPKKDKYNGDERKRIKKMKAIYELPEAKVIREAKELQDFQKRMEAQKRQVTSNG
;
A
#
# COMPACT_ATOMS: atom_id res chain seq x y z
N MET A 1 -11.72 -0.47 -12.83
CA MET A 1 -11.60 0.72 -13.71
C MET A 1 -12.64 1.73 -13.27
N PHE A 2 -12.23 2.94 -12.87
CA PHE A 2 -13.12 4.01 -12.43
C PHE A 2 -13.91 4.59 -13.61
N LYS A 3 -15.24 4.66 -13.53
CA LYS A 3 -16.09 5.18 -14.60
C LYS A 3 -17.17 6.11 -14.03
N LEU A 4 -17.30 7.29 -14.62
CA LEU A 4 -18.28 8.30 -14.22
C LEU A 4 -19.73 7.90 -14.52
N THR A 5 -19.94 6.88 -15.35
CA THR A 5 -21.28 6.38 -15.73
C THR A 5 -21.77 5.26 -14.84
N ASP A 6 -20.91 4.71 -13.98
CA ASP A 6 -21.27 3.59 -13.12
C ASP A 6 -22.26 4.05 -12.05
N ARG A 7 -23.32 3.25 -11.86
CA ARG A 7 -24.30 3.42 -10.79
C ARG A 7 -24.13 2.28 -9.80
N ASN A 8 -24.54 2.48 -8.54
CA ASN A 8 -24.53 1.45 -7.51
C ASN A 8 -23.14 0.81 -7.33
N ARG A 9 -22.09 1.65 -7.26
CA ARG A 9 -20.68 1.22 -7.18
C ARG A 9 -20.38 0.41 -5.91
N ASP A 10 -21.17 0.64 -4.88
CA ASP A 10 -21.23 -0.03 -3.58
C ASP A 10 -21.94 -1.38 -3.60
N ILE A 11 -22.66 -1.74 -4.67
CA ILE A 11 -23.30 -3.06 -4.77
C ILE A 11 -22.31 -4.10 -5.29
N TYR A 12 -22.27 -5.26 -4.62
CA TYR A 12 -21.51 -6.42 -4.99
C TYR A 12 -22.42 -7.65 -5.10
N ASN A 13 -22.39 -8.33 -6.25
CA ASN A 13 -23.19 -9.52 -6.48
C ASN A 13 -22.39 -10.77 -6.09
N TRP A 14 -22.88 -11.54 -5.12
CA TRP A 14 -22.26 -12.77 -4.67
C TRP A 14 -23.30 -13.87 -4.51
N ALA A 15 -23.06 -15.03 -5.12
CA ALA A 15 -23.99 -16.17 -5.14
C ALA A 15 -25.43 -15.80 -5.56
N GLY A 16 -25.59 -14.82 -6.45
CA GLY A 16 -26.90 -14.34 -6.92
C GLY A 16 -27.61 -13.36 -5.98
N VAL A 17 -26.97 -12.97 -4.87
CA VAL A 17 -27.47 -11.96 -3.92
C VAL A 17 -26.73 -10.64 -4.14
N ALA A 18 -27.47 -9.53 -4.20
CA ALA A 18 -26.91 -8.19 -4.22
C ALA A 18 -26.61 -7.74 -2.78
N ILE A 19 -25.35 -7.44 -2.51
CA ILE A 19 -24.84 -7.03 -1.19
C ILE A 19 -24.42 -5.57 -1.27
N GLU A 20 -24.95 -4.73 -0.38
CA GLU A 20 -24.51 -3.34 -0.24
C GLU A 20 -23.26 -3.26 0.65
N LEU A 21 -22.21 -2.62 0.14
CA LEU A 21 -20.91 -2.50 0.78
C LEU A 21 -20.66 -1.06 1.26
N ASN A 22 -20.14 -0.92 2.48
CA ASN A 22 -19.55 0.32 2.96
C ASN A 22 -18.12 0.47 2.42
N LEU A 23 -18.00 1.05 1.22
CA LEU A 23 -16.72 1.32 0.58
C LEU A 23 -16.18 2.73 0.88
N SER A 24 -16.61 3.36 1.98
CA SER A 24 -16.03 4.64 2.41
C SER A 24 -14.53 4.50 2.68
N PHE A 25 -13.75 5.52 2.32
CA PHE A 25 -12.29 5.42 2.34
C PHE A 25 -11.74 5.08 3.74
N ASP A 26 -12.32 5.66 4.79
CA ASP A 26 -11.93 5.43 6.18
C ASP A 26 -12.24 4.00 6.64
N ASN A 27 -13.37 3.43 6.20
CA ASN A 27 -13.67 2.02 6.45
C ASN A 27 -12.66 1.11 5.76
N ILE A 28 -12.31 1.40 4.49
CA ILE A 28 -11.31 0.61 3.76
C ILE A 28 -9.93 0.70 4.42
N LEU A 29 -9.50 1.89 4.85
CA LEU A 29 -8.24 2.05 5.59
C LEU A 29 -8.26 1.23 6.88
N LYS A 30 -9.38 1.25 7.61
CA LYS A 30 -9.53 0.45 8.85
C LYS A 30 -9.49 -1.06 8.57
N LEU A 31 -10.06 -1.49 7.46
CA LEU A 31 -10.00 -2.89 7.01
C LEU A 31 -8.56 -3.30 6.67
N MET A 32 -7.78 -2.45 6.02
CA MET A 32 -6.35 -2.72 5.76
C MET A 32 -5.57 -2.86 7.08
N GLU A 33 -5.77 -1.94 8.03
CA GLU A 33 -5.17 -2.02 9.37
C GLU A 33 -5.51 -3.35 10.06
N LEU A 34 -6.77 -3.79 10.01
CA LEU A 34 -7.19 -5.09 10.57
C LEU A 34 -6.41 -6.26 9.97
N PHE A 35 -6.19 -6.25 8.65
CA PHE A 35 -5.45 -7.33 7.98
C PHE A 35 -3.95 -7.30 8.28
N ASP A 36 -3.37 -6.13 8.51
CA ASP A 36 -1.97 -5.98 8.89
C ASP A 36 -1.70 -6.14 10.40
N ASP A 37 -2.74 -6.13 11.25
CA ASP A 37 -2.61 -6.28 12.69
C ASP A 37 -2.31 -7.73 13.11
N GLU A 38 -1.07 -8.01 13.50
CA GLU A 38 -0.60 -9.32 13.96
C GLU A 38 -1.21 -9.74 15.31
N SER A 39 -1.77 -8.81 16.09
CA SER A 39 -2.41 -9.12 17.38
C SER A 39 -3.79 -9.77 17.22
N VAL A 40 -4.40 -9.62 16.05
CA VAL A 40 -5.71 -10.21 15.73
C VAL A 40 -5.51 -11.57 15.05
N PRO A 41 -6.06 -12.68 15.58
CA PRO A 41 -5.94 -13.99 14.95
C PRO A 41 -6.51 -14.02 13.52
N GLY A 42 -5.75 -14.57 12.56
CA GLY A 42 -6.13 -14.56 11.15
C GLY A 42 -7.52 -15.14 10.86
N HIS A 43 -7.91 -16.22 11.54
CA HIS A 43 -9.21 -16.88 11.34
C HIS A 43 -10.43 -16.02 11.77
N ILE A 44 -10.26 -15.01 12.63
CA ILE A 44 -11.36 -14.11 13.02
C ILE A 44 -11.46 -12.87 12.14
N LYS A 45 -10.37 -12.50 11.44
CA LYS A 45 -10.31 -11.30 10.59
C LYS A 45 -11.40 -11.27 9.52
N PRO A 46 -11.69 -12.36 8.76
CA PRO A 46 -12.77 -12.35 7.77
C PRO A 46 -14.12 -11.97 8.36
N ASN A 47 -14.46 -12.49 9.53
CA ASN A 47 -15.74 -12.18 10.17
C ASN A 47 -15.79 -10.71 10.62
N ILE A 48 -14.74 -10.19 11.24
CA ILE A 48 -14.68 -8.77 11.64
C ILE A 48 -14.77 -7.87 10.41
N ALA A 49 -13.96 -8.15 9.39
CA ALA A 49 -13.90 -7.40 8.14
C ALA A 49 -15.27 -7.32 7.46
N LEU A 50 -15.98 -8.45 7.37
CA LEU A 50 -17.30 -8.47 6.77
C LEU A 50 -18.35 -7.68 7.57
N ASN A 51 -18.28 -7.68 8.91
CA ASN A 51 -19.18 -6.87 9.74
C ASN A 51 -18.96 -5.36 9.58
N MET A 52 -17.75 -4.95 9.18
CA MET A 52 -17.42 -3.56 8.87
C MET A 52 -17.80 -3.20 7.42
N LEU A 53 -17.67 -4.16 6.51
CA LEU A 53 -17.80 -3.94 5.08
C LEU A 53 -19.23 -4.07 4.57
N ILE A 54 -20.04 -4.96 5.12
CA ILE A 54 -21.42 -5.18 4.68
C ILE A 54 -22.38 -4.31 5.49
N VAL A 55 -23.27 -3.60 4.79
CA VAL A 55 -24.26 -2.72 5.43
C VAL A 55 -25.33 -3.55 6.16
N ASP A 56 -25.89 -4.58 5.49
CA ASP A 56 -26.85 -5.49 6.10
C ASP A 56 -26.17 -6.75 6.67
N ASN A 57 -25.81 -6.69 7.95
CA ASN A 57 -25.16 -7.79 8.66
C ASN A 57 -26.06 -9.03 8.84
N ALA A 58 -27.37 -8.96 8.61
CA ALA A 58 -28.23 -10.15 8.65
C ALA A 58 -27.86 -11.18 7.56
N LEU A 59 -27.20 -10.74 6.49
CA LEU A 59 -26.66 -11.63 5.46
C LEU A 59 -25.53 -12.52 6.00
N LEU A 60 -24.79 -12.08 7.01
CA LEU A 60 -23.64 -12.80 7.55
C LEU A 60 -24.02 -14.02 8.39
N THR A 61 -25.25 -14.09 8.90
CA THR A 61 -25.71 -15.24 9.69
C THR A 61 -25.96 -16.47 8.83
N GLN A 62 -26.10 -16.28 7.52
CA GLN A 62 -26.36 -17.34 6.54
C GLN A 62 -25.06 -17.94 5.97
N LEU A 63 -23.92 -17.30 6.21
CA LEU A 63 -22.62 -17.70 5.66
C LEU A 63 -21.82 -18.54 6.66
N SER A 64 -21.32 -19.68 6.19
CA SER A 64 -20.30 -20.47 6.87
C SER A 64 -18.95 -19.70 6.96
N PRO A 65 -18.03 -20.10 7.86
CA PRO A 65 -16.71 -19.49 7.95
C PRO A 65 -15.92 -19.48 6.62
N THR A 66 -15.98 -20.57 5.85
CA THR A 66 -15.30 -20.68 4.55
C THR A 66 -15.92 -19.76 3.50
N GLU A 67 -17.24 -19.60 3.50
CA GLU A 67 -17.92 -18.65 2.61
C GLU A 67 -17.56 -17.21 2.95
N LYS A 68 -17.46 -16.87 4.24
CA LYS A 68 -17.00 -15.56 4.71
C LYS A 68 -15.59 -15.24 4.24
N GLU A 69 -14.67 -16.20 4.37
CA GLU A 69 -13.29 -16.07 3.89
C GLU A 69 -13.25 -15.88 2.36
N THR A 70 -14.00 -16.68 1.61
CA THR A 70 -14.07 -16.57 0.15
C THR A 70 -14.66 -15.23 -0.28
N LEU A 71 -15.72 -14.77 0.38
CA LEU A 71 -16.38 -13.51 0.09
C LEU A 71 -15.44 -12.33 0.31
N ILE A 72 -14.75 -12.26 1.45
CA ILE A 72 -13.85 -11.12 1.72
C ILE A 72 -12.67 -11.08 0.75
N ILE A 73 -12.09 -12.24 0.40
CA ILE A 73 -11.02 -12.34 -0.61
C ILE A 73 -11.48 -11.82 -1.96
N ASN A 74 -12.66 -12.25 -2.41
CA ASN A 74 -13.19 -11.82 -3.71
C ASN A 74 -13.55 -10.33 -3.71
N VAL A 75 -14.15 -9.79 -2.63
CA VAL A 75 -14.45 -8.36 -2.56
C VAL A 75 -13.17 -7.52 -2.57
N PHE A 76 -12.14 -7.90 -1.81
CA PHE A 76 -10.86 -7.20 -1.82
C PHE A 76 -10.21 -7.20 -3.20
N ARG A 77 -10.23 -8.35 -3.88
CA ARG A 77 -9.71 -8.45 -5.25
C ARG A 77 -10.52 -7.58 -6.22
N ASP A 78 -11.83 -7.75 -6.25
CA ASP A 78 -12.68 -7.20 -7.29
C ASP A 78 -12.93 -5.69 -7.11
N LYS A 79 -13.09 -5.23 -5.87
CA LYS A 79 -13.43 -3.84 -5.54
C LYS A 79 -12.23 -2.99 -5.16
N LEU A 80 -11.22 -3.59 -4.52
CA LEU A 80 -10.07 -2.85 -3.98
C LEU A 80 -8.77 -3.10 -4.75
N ASN A 81 -8.74 -4.13 -5.62
CA ASN A 81 -7.54 -4.59 -6.30
C ASN A 81 -6.42 -4.97 -5.31
N ILE A 82 -6.80 -5.59 -4.19
CA ILE A 82 -5.88 -6.03 -3.14
C ILE A 82 -5.93 -7.55 -3.04
N ASP A 83 -4.76 -8.18 -3.11
CA ASP A 83 -4.63 -9.60 -2.84
C ASP A 83 -4.46 -9.84 -1.33
N LEU A 84 -5.50 -10.36 -0.68
CA LEU A 84 -5.45 -10.72 0.74
C LEU A 84 -4.54 -11.93 1.02
N LEU A 85 -4.24 -12.75 0.01
CA LEU A 85 -3.41 -13.95 0.17
C LEU A 85 -1.92 -13.64 0.07
N SER A 86 -1.54 -12.46 -0.43
CA SER A 86 -0.13 -12.04 -0.46
C SER A 86 0.39 -11.75 0.95
N THR A 87 1.70 -11.90 1.15
CA THR A 87 2.37 -11.54 2.41
C THR A 87 2.61 -10.04 2.57
N ASN A 88 2.37 -9.26 1.52
CA ASN A 88 2.57 -7.81 1.54
C ASN A 88 1.53 -7.14 2.45
N LYS A 89 1.95 -6.08 3.14
CA LYS A 89 1.04 -5.25 3.93
C LYS A 89 -0.04 -4.65 3.05
N LYS A 90 -1.27 -4.61 3.55
CA LYS A 90 -2.45 -4.15 2.80
C LYS A 90 -2.57 -2.63 2.83
N ASN A 91 -2.00 -1.97 3.83
CA ASN A 91 -1.98 -0.51 3.96
C ASN A 91 -0.82 0.17 3.19
N GLU A 92 -0.12 -0.56 2.32
CA GLU A 92 1.02 -0.05 1.55
C GLU A 92 0.75 -0.05 0.03
N MET A 93 1.32 0.95 -0.64
CA MET A 93 1.51 0.89 -2.10
C MET A 93 3.00 0.76 -2.37
N THR A 94 3.36 -0.16 -3.26
CA THR A 94 4.73 -0.48 -3.59
C THR A 94 5.08 -0.01 -5.01
N GLU A 95 6.38 0.23 -5.24
CA GLU A 95 6.93 0.35 -6.59
C GLU A 95 7.49 -1.01 -6.99
N SER A 96 7.00 -1.58 -8.09
CA SER A 96 7.51 -2.85 -8.58
C SER A 96 8.87 -2.65 -9.23
N HIS A 97 9.92 -3.16 -8.58
CA HIS A 97 11.25 -3.21 -9.17
C HIS A 97 11.38 -4.53 -9.94
N HIS A 98 10.87 -4.56 -11.17
CA HIS A 98 11.11 -5.67 -12.09
C HIS A 98 12.53 -5.61 -12.66
N GLU A 99 13.54 -5.94 -11.84
CA GLU A 99 14.73 -6.61 -12.37
C GLU A 99 14.42 -8.11 -12.30
N GLU A 100 14.40 -8.79 -13.46
CA GLU A 100 13.82 -10.13 -13.67
C GLU A 100 14.43 -11.28 -12.82
N ASP A 101 15.37 -11.00 -11.93
CA ASP A 101 16.16 -11.98 -11.15
C ASP A 101 16.33 -11.64 -9.65
N ASP A 102 15.62 -10.64 -9.11
CA ASP A 102 15.81 -10.23 -7.70
C ASP A 102 14.71 -10.80 -6.79
N ASP A 103 15.08 -11.73 -5.90
CA ASP A 103 14.22 -12.37 -4.87
C ASP A 103 13.88 -11.41 -3.70
N TYR A 104 13.86 -10.10 -3.97
CA TYR A 104 13.62 -9.07 -2.97
C TYR A 104 12.15 -8.65 -2.95
N PRO A 105 11.60 -8.31 -1.78
CA PRO A 105 10.27 -7.76 -1.69
C PRO A 105 10.20 -6.39 -2.36
N ASP A 106 9.00 -6.05 -2.87
CA ASP A 106 8.75 -4.72 -3.40
C ASP A 106 8.96 -3.65 -2.32
N ILE A 107 9.45 -2.47 -2.72
CA ILE A 107 9.72 -1.37 -1.80
C ILE A 107 8.46 -0.53 -1.63
N PRO A 108 7.96 -0.33 -0.39
CA PRO A 108 6.81 0.53 -0.17
C PRO A 108 7.16 1.99 -0.42
N VAL A 109 6.31 2.66 -1.19
CA VAL A 109 6.42 4.09 -1.52
C VAL A 109 5.35 4.93 -0.81
N VAL A 110 4.27 4.29 -0.38
CA VAL A 110 3.20 4.87 0.43
C VAL A 110 2.85 3.89 1.53
N ASN A 111 2.68 4.38 2.75
CA ASN A 111 2.00 3.65 3.82
C ASN A 111 0.88 4.56 4.34
N PHE A 112 -0.38 4.17 4.14
CA PHE A 112 -1.52 5.04 4.42
C PHE A 112 -1.64 5.44 5.91
N THR A 113 -1.12 4.62 6.82
CA THR A 113 -1.09 4.93 8.26
C THR A 113 0.03 5.93 8.59
N ILE A 114 1.25 5.68 8.12
CA ILE A 114 2.42 6.55 8.40
C ILE A 114 2.29 7.90 7.67
N ASP A 115 1.73 7.89 6.47
CA ASP A 115 1.57 9.08 5.63
C ASP A 115 0.24 9.82 5.87
N ALA A 116 -0.57 9.41 6.85
CA ALA A 116 -1.88 9.99 7.10
C ALA A 116 -1.89 11.54 7.16
N GLU A 117 -0.90 12.14 7.85
CA GLU A 117 -0.76 13.60 7.93
C GLU A 117 -0.46 14.25 6.57
N ARG A 118 0.43 13.63 5.77
CA ARG A 118 0.77 14.12 4.43
C ARG A 118 -0.41 14.00 3.49
N ILE A 119 -1.12 12.88 3.55
CA ILE A 119 -2.33 12.62 2.77
C ILE A 119 -3.38 13.68 3.09
N TYR A 120 -3.69 13.86 4.37
CA TYR A 120 -4.64 14.88 4.82
C TYR A 120 -4.27 16.28 4.33
N ALA A 121 -3.03 16.70 4.55
CA ALA A 121 -2.56 18.02 4.11
C ALA A 121 -2.64 18.18 2.58
N SER A 122 -2.37 17.11 1.84
CA SER A 122 -2.39 17.12 0.37
C SER A 122 -3.81 17.23 -0.19
N PHE A 123 -4.77 16.48 0.35
CA PHE A 123 -6.18 16.58 -0.03
C PHE A 123 -6.76 17.97 0.26
N LEU A 124 -6.44 18.52 1.43
CA LEU A 124 -6.87 19.86 1.79
C LEU A 124 -6.24 20.93 0.89
N TYR A 125 -4.96 20.80 0.56
CA TYR A 125 -4.23 21.74 -0.28
C TYR A 125 -4.73 21.75 -1.74
N ASP A 126 -4.87 20.58 -2.36
CA ASP A 126 -5.19 20.48 -3.79
C ASP A 126 -6.68 20.62 -4.08
N TYR A 127 -7.52 20.03 -3.22
CA TYR A 127 -8.95 19.88 -3.49
C TYR A 127 -9.84 20.63 -2.51
N GLY A 128 -9.28 21.19 -1.43
CA GLY A 128 -10.07 21.78 -0.35
C GLY A 128 -10.91 20.74 0.41
N ILE A 129 -10.54 19.46 0.34
CA ILE A 129 -11.29 18.36 0.94
C ILE A 129 -10.72 18.07 2.34
N ASN A 130 -11.54 18.28 3.36
CA ASN A 130 -11.26 17.81 4.72
C ASN A 130 -11.65 16.33 4.85
N LEU A 131 -10.66 15.43 4.88
CA LEU A 131 -10.91 13.98 4.96
C LEU A 131 -11.67 13.55 6.22
N PHE A 132 -11.53 14.25 7.35
CA PHE A 132 -12.30 13.95 8.55
C PHE A 132 -13.80 14.21 8.38
N GLU A 133 -14.18 15.23 7.59
CA GLU A 133 -15.58 15.53 7.28
C GLU A 133 -16.19 14.56 6.25
N GLN A 134 -15.33 13.85 5.53
CA GLN A 134 -15.70 12.90 4.48
C GLN A 134 -15.75 11.45 4.95
N GLN A 135 -15.46 11.16 6.22
CA GLN A 135 -15.59 9.82 6.80
C GLN A 135 -17.01 9.28 6.63
N GLY A 136 -17.12 8.03 6.17
CA GLY A 136 -18.40 7.39 5.84
C GLY A 136 -19.07 7.89 4.56
N LYS A 137 -18.48 8.85 3.81
CA LYS A 137 -19.10 9.47 2.63
C LYS A 137 -18.29 9.26 1.36
N LEU A 138 -17.02 9.67 1.37
CA LEU A 138 -16.14 9.61 0.21
C LEU A 138 -15.80 8.15 -0.09
N GLN A 139 -16.15 7.69 -1.29
CA GLN A 139 -15.93 6.31 -1.69
C GLN A 139 -14.44 6.06 -1.93
N TRP A 140 -13.99 4.83 -1.69
CA TRP A 140 -12.60 4.44 -1.83
C TRP A 140 -12.03 4.67 -3.24
N ASP A 141 -12.83 4.42 -4.27
CA ASP A 141 -12.41 4.63 -5.65
C ASP A 141 -12.23 6.12 -5.99
N GLU A 142 -13.07 6.99 -5.42
CA GLU A 142 -12.95 8.45 -5.50
C GLU A 142 -11.73 8.95 -4.73
N PHE A 143 -11.53 8.44 -3.51
CA PHE A 143 -10.35 8.73 -2.71
C PHE A 143 -9.07 8.36 -3.47
N LEU A 144 -8.99 7.15 -4.03
CA LEU A 144 -7.83 6.73 -4.82
C LEU A 144 -7.67 7.55 -6.11
N ALA A 145 -8.76 7.92 -6.79
CA ALA A 145 -8.69 8.75 -7.97
C ALA A 145 -8.07 10.12 -7.64
N LEU A 146 -8.48 10.74 -6.52
CA LEU A 146 -7.91 11.99 -6.02
C LEU A 146 -6.45 11.80 -5.57
N PHE A 147 -6.17 10.78 -4.76
CA PHE A 147 -4.83 10.50 -4.26
C PHE A 147 -3.80 10.30 -5.38
N ASN A 148 -4.16 9.54 -6.42
CA ASN A 148 -3.29 9.26 -7.55
C ASN A 148 -3.06 10.48 -8.47
N ASN A 149 -3.91 11.51 -8.37
CA ASN A 149 -3.84 12.73 -9.18
C ASN A 149 -3.49 13.97 -8.35
N LEU A 150 -2.87 13.79 -7.19
CA LEU A 150 -2.29 14.88 -6.41
C LEU A 150 -1.21 15.62 -7.23
N SER A 151 -1.17 16.93 -7.08
CA SER A 151 -0.21 17.83 -7.70
C SER A 151 1.18 17.65 -7.10
N GLU A 152 2.22 17.83 -7.91
CA GLU A 152 3.64 17.68 -7.51
C GLU A 152 4.06 18.56 -6.33
N LYS A 153 3.30 19.61 -6.03
CA LYS A 153 3.56 20.56 -4.94
C LYS A 153 3.08 20.06 -3.58
N THR A 154 2.27 19.00 -3.56
CA THR A 154 1.70 18.49 -2.32
C THR A 154 2.76 17.82 -1.44
N PRO A 155 2.58 17.82 -0.11
CA PRO A 155 3.45 17.10 0.80
C PRO A 155 3.58 15.61 0.47
N MET A 156 2.48 14.98 0.04
CA MET A 156 2.48 13.55 -0.30
C MET A 156 3.25 13.28 -1.59
N ARG A 157 3.04 14.05 -2.67
CA ARG A 157 3.81 13.88 -3.91
C ARG A 157 5.29 14.18 -3.72
N THR A 158 5.62 15.16 -2.88
CA THR A 158 7.01 15.42 -2.49
C THR A 158 7.65 14.20 -1.80
N ALA A 159 6.93 13.55 -0.89
CA ALA A 159 7.41 12.34 -0.22
C ALA A 159 7.61 11.18 -1.21
N ILE A 160 6.61 10.91 -2.06
CA ILE A 160 6.70 9.89 -3.12
C ILE A 160 7.89 10.17 -4.04
N TYR A 161 8.04 11.42 -4.50
CA TYR A 161 9.16 11.82 -5.35
C TYR A 161 10.50 11.49 -4.72
N TYR A 162 10.73 11.86 -3.46
CA TYR A 162 12.01 11.53 -2.80
C TYR A 162 12.15 10.05 -2.47
N ARG A 163 11.07 9.27 -2.39
CA ARG A 163 11.16 7.81 -2.23
C ARG A 163 11.58 7.13 -3.54
N THR A 164 11.04 7.55 -4.68
CA THR A 164 11.25 6.89 -5.97
C THR A 164 12.35 7.48 -6.84
N CYS A 165 12.72 8.76 -6.67
CA CYS A 165 13.64 9.41 -7.61
C CYS A 165 15.06 8.82 -7.59
N ASP A 166 15.65 8.67 -8.78
CA ASP A 166 17.04 8.24 -8.90
C ASP A 166 18.02 9.29 -8.38
N ILE A 167 19.12 8.82 -7.79
CA ILE A 167 20.27 9.69 -7.51
C ILE A 167 21.04 9.85 -8.83
N PRO A 168 21.21 11.08 -9.36
CA PRO A 168 21.88 11.27 -10.63
C PRO A 168 23.31 10.74 -10.60
N LYS A 169 23.79 10.26 -11.76
CA LYS A 169 25.17 9.78 -11.93
C LYS A 169 26.14 10.91 -11.59
N LYS A 170 27.22 10.58 -10.87
CA LYS A 170 28.20 11.58 -10.41
C LYS A 170 28.83 12.31 -11.61
N ASP A 171 28.81 13.64 -11.58
CA ASP A 171 29.55 14.50 -12.50
C ASP A 171 30.42 15.51 -11.71
N LYS A 172 31.05 16.47 -12.40
CA LYS A 172 31.95 17.46 -11.78
C LYS A 172 31.23 18.53 -10.96
N TYR A 173 29.93 18.74 -11.17
CA TYR A 173 29.18 19.89 -10.65
C TYR A 173 28.00 19.47 -9.76
N ASN A 174 27.59 18.20 -9.77
CA ASN A 174 26.39 17.71 -9.08
C ASN A 174 26.65 17.13 -7.69
N GLY A 175 27.83 17.36 -7.11
CA GLY A 175 28.18 16.85 -5.79
C GLY A 175 27.18 17.25 -4.72
N ASP A 176 26.81 18.54 -4.68
CA ASP A 176 25.88 19.08 -3.69
C ASP A 176 24.44 18.60 -3.93
N GLU A 177 24.00 18.52 -5.19
CA GLU A 177 22.66 18.03 -5.51
C GLU A 177 22.48 16.56 -5.12
N ARG A 178 23.48 15.72 -5.42
CA ARG A 178 23.46 14.31 -4.99
C ARG A 178 23.42 14.19 -3.47
N LYS A 179 24.15 15.05 -2.74
CA LYS A 179 24.12 15.08 -1.28
C LYS A 179 22.75 15.51 -0.75
N ARG A 180 22.13 16.50 -1.39
CA ARG A 180 20.77 16.97 -1.07
C ARG A 180 19.75 15.86 -1.28
N ILE A 181 19.73 15.23 -2.45
CA ILE A 181 18.81 14.13 -2.77
C ILE A 181 18.98 13.01 -1.75
N LYS A 182 20.20 12.53 -1.48
CA LYS A 182 20.46 11.48 -0.48
C LYS A 182 19.90 11.82 0.91
N LYS A 183 20.10 13.06 1.35
CA LYS A 183 19.55 13.54 2.63
C LYS A 183 18.03 13.49 2.62
N MET A 184 17.40 13.94 1.53
CA MET A 184 15.94 13.95 1.41
C MET A 184 15.37 12.53 1.32
N LYS A 185 15.99 11.61 0.56
CA LYS A 185 15.57 10.20 0.54
C LYS A 185 15.56 9.62 1.96
N ALA A 186 16.61 9.87 2.74
CA ALA A 186 16.69 9.41 4.14
C ALA A 186 15.66 10.05 5.08
N ILE A 187 15.25 11.31 4.83
CA ILE A 187 14.21 11.99 5.63
C ILE A 187 12.82 11.42 5.33
N TYR A 188 12.54 11.08 4.08
CA TYR A 188 11.23 10.60 3.65
C TYR A 188 11.10 9.08 3.61
N GLU A 189 12.19 8.34 3.83
CA GLU A 189 12.22 6.88 3.84
C GLU A 189 11.20 6.32 4.83
N LEU A 190 10.41 5.35 4.38
CA LEU A 190 9.49 4.62 5.26
C LEU A 190 10.28 3.61 6.11
N PRO A 191 9.88 3.34 7.37
CA PRO A 191 10.53 2.34 8.21
C PRO A 191 10.66 0.97 7.53
N GLU A 192 9.61 0.52 6.86
CA GLU A 192 9.57 -0.74 6.12
C GLU A 192 10.54 -0.74 4.94
N ALA A 193 10.55 0.35 4.15
CA ALA A 193 11.50 0.52 3.05
C ALA A 193 12.95 0.49 3.55
N LYS A 194 13.22 1.11 4.71
CA LYS A 194 14.54 1.10 5.33
C LYS A 194 14.99 -0.30 5.72
N VAL A 195 14.10 -1.09 6.35
CA VAL A 195 14.39 -2.48 6.73
C VAL A 195 14.73 -3.32 5.49
N ILE A 196 13.94 -3.18 4.42
CA ILE A 196 14.17 -3.89 3.15
C ILE A 196 15.53 -3.49 2.54
N ARG A 197 15.84 -2.19 2.49
CA ARG A 197 17.12 -1.68 1.98
C ARG A 197 18.31 -2.21 2.77
N GLU A 198 18.25 -2.17 4.10
CA GLU A 198 19.32 -2.66 4.96
C GLU A 198 19.53 -4.18 4.82
N ALA A 199 18.44 -4.95 4.68
CA ALA A 199 18.52 -6.39 4.39
C ALA A 199 19.19 -6.67 3.02
N LYS A 200 18.83 -5.90 1.98
CA LYS A 200 19.44 -5.98 0.65
C LYS A 200 20.94 -5.65 0.68
N GLU A 201 21.31 -4.56 1.34
CA GLU A 201 22.72 -4.17 1.49
C GLU A 201 23.55 -5.26 2.22
N LEU A 202 22.98 -5.88 3.26
CA LEU A 202 23.64 -6.97 4.00
C LEU A 202 23.81 -8.22 3.15
N GLN A 203 22.78 -8.64 2.42
CA GLN A 203 22.82 -9.83 1.56
C GLN A 203 23.82 -9.64 0.41
N ASP A 204 23.83 -8.46 -0.23
CA ASP A 204 24.80 -8.14 -1.27
C ASP A 204 26.24 -8.14 -0.74
N PHE A 205 26.45 -7.63 0.47
CA PHE A 205 27.75 -7.70 1.15
C PHE A 205 28.18 -9.15 1.39
N GLN A 206 27.27 -10.00 1.89
CA GLN A 206 27.54 -11.42 2.12
C GLN A 206 27.91 -12.14 0.81
N LYS A 207 27.13 -11.94 -0.26
CA LYS A 207 27.40 -12.50 -1.60
C LYS A 207 28.80 -12.11 -2.10
N ARG A 208 29.19 -10.84 -1.96
CA ARG A 208 30.53 -10.35 -2.34
C ARG A 208 31.64 -11.00 -1.52
N MET A 209 31.45 -11.15 -0.21
CA MET A 209 32.41 -11.78 0.68
C MET A 209 32.57 -13.28 0.38
N GLU A 210 31.49 -14.00 0.08
CA GLU A 210 31.54 -15.41 -0.33
C GLU A 210 32.26 -15.60 -1.67
N ALA A 211 31.98 -14.74 -2.64
CA ALA A 211 32.65 -14.77 -3.94
C ALA A 211 34.17 -14.56 -3.78
N GLN A 212 34.58 -13.62 -2.92
CA GLN A 212 36.00 -13.42 -2.60
C GLN A 212 36.62 -14.65 -1.92
N LYS A 213 35.94 -15.26 -0.94
CA LYS A 213 36.42 -16.49 -0.29
C LYS A 213 36.62 -17.63 -1.29
N ARG A 214 35.67 -17.85 -2.20
CA ARG A 214 35.75 -18.90 -3.24
C ARG A 214 36.92 -18.69 -4.20
N GLN A 215 37.20 -17.44 -4.58
CA GLN A 215 38.35 -17.10 -5.43
C GLN A 215 39.69 -17.35 -4.73
N VAL A 216 39.78 -17.08 -3.42
CA VAL A 216 41.00 -17.33 -2.63
C VAL A 216 41.25 -18.84 -2.47
N THR A 217 40.22 -19.66 -2.24
CA THR A 217 40.35 -21.12 -2.11
C THR A 217 40.58 -21.86 -3.43
N SER A 218 40.29 -21.24 -4.58
CA SER A 218 40.52 -21.84 -5.90
C SER A 218 41.92 -21.56 -6.46
N ASN A 219 42.66 -20.63 -5.86
CA ASN A 219 43.99 -20.18 -6.30
C ASN A 219 45.13 -20.60 -5.35
N GLY A 220 44.84 -21.40 -4.33
CA GLY A 220 45.81 -21.98 -3.39
C GLY A 220 45.73 -23.49 -3.42
#